data_AF-A0A1F6EET1-F1
#
_entry.id   AF-A0A1F6EET1-F1
#
_cell.length_a   1.000
_cell.length_b   1.000
_cell.length_c   1.000
_cell.angle_alpha   90.00
_cell.angle_beta   90.00
_cell.angle_gamma   90.00
#
_symmetry.space_group_name_H-M   'P 1'
#
loop_
_entity.id
_entity.type
_entity.pdbx_description
1 polymer ?
#
loop_
_entity_poly.entity_id
_entity_poly.type
_entity_poly.pdbx_seq_one_letter_code
_entity_poly.pdbx_strand_id
1 'polypeptide(L)'
;MNTLTLLFTLMQAAGAVVGAGGSVFAELFYLRAVKDGAIDEAERAHLSTVAGALRIGMLIYLIGSVGMVIMSFAYLTPLQPALTHTYWIQAGLVFAILFFAWALSRRLVSFTVGSAGVFAGWWFITFLVFEKLPAITFGAAVGIYLVATAVVAAFLYYVRTLLRGSA
;
A
#
# COMPACT_ATOMS: atom_id res chain seq x y z
N MET A 1 -11.09 16.97 19.68
CA MET A 1 -9.98 16.58 18.79
C MET A 1 -9.27 17.84 18.35
N ASN A 2 -7.95 17.94 18.55
CA ASN A 2 -7.21 19.17 18.22
C ASN A 2 -7.06 19.28 16.69
N THR A 3 -7.00 20.51 16.17
CA THR A 3 -6.90 20.79 14.73
C THR A 3 -5.71 20.08 14.07
N LEU A 4 -4.58 20.00 14.78
CA LEU A 4 -3.37 19.33 14.30
C LEU A 4 -3.51 17.80 14.28
N THR A 5 -4.19 17.21 15.28
CA THR A 5 -4.50 15.77 15.30
C THR A 5 -5.44 15.39 14.15
N LEU A 6 -6.43 16.25 13.86
CA LEU A 6 -7.30 16.09 12.70
C LEU A 6 -6.49 16.16 11.39
N LEU A 7 -5.61 17.14 11.24
CA LEU A 7 -4.75 17.29 10.07
C LEU A 7 -3.93 16.02 9.80
N PHE A 8 -3.23 15.48 10.82
CA PHE A 8 -2.42 14.28 10.63
C PHE A 8 -3.26 13.02 10.34
N THR A 9 -4.46 12.93 10.89
CA THR A 9 -5.42 11.85 10.56
C THR A 9 -5.85 11.95 9.10
N LEU A 10 -6.16 13.15 8.61
CA LEU A 10 -6.50 13.40 7.21
C LEU A 10 -5.31 13.12 6.28
N MET A 11 -4.09 13.44 6.69
CA MET A 11 -2.89 13.08 5.93
C MET A 11 -2.73 11.56 5.81
N GLN A 12 -2.94 10.79 6.88
CA GLN A 12 -2.91 9.32 6.79
C GLN A 12 -4.00 8.80 5.83
N ALA A 13 -5.23 9.31 5.93
CA ALA A 13 -6.31 8.92 5.02
C ALA A 13 -5.98 9.27 3.56
N ALA A 14 -5.49 10.48 3.30
CA ALA A 14 -5.10 10.91 1.96
C ALA A 14 -3.95 10.05 1.42
N GLY A 15 -2.91 9.79 2.21
CA GLY A 15 -1.79 8.94 1.82
C GLY A 15 -2.22 7.50 1.51
N ALA A 16 -3.12 6.94 2.31
CA ALA A 16 -3.68 5.60 2.08
C ALA A 16 -4.49 5.53 0.78
N VAL A 17 -5.37 6.50 0.53
CA VAL A 17 -6.19 6.56 -0.69
C VAL A 17 -5.33 6.78 -1.94
N VAL A 18 -4.34 7.68 -1.87
CA VAL A 18 -3.39 7.91 -2.98
C VAL A 18 -2.58 6.65 -3.26
N GLY A 19 -2.13 5.95 -2.23
CA GLY A 19 -1.43 4.67 -2.36
C GLY A 19 -2.29 3.57 -2.98
N ALA A 20 -3.52 3.40 -2.48
CA ALA A 20 -4.47 2.42 -3.00
C ALA A 20 -4.86 2.71 -4.46
N GLY A 21 -5.24 3.95 -4.78
CA GLY A 21 -5.54 4.38 -6.14
C GLY A 21 -4.33 4.23 -7.07
N GLY A 22 -3.15 4.65 -6.62
CA GLY A 22 -1.90 4.48 -7.36
C GLY A 22 -1.58 3.01 -7.65
N SER A 23 -1.88 2.10 -6.73
CA SER A 23 -1.67 0.66 -6.94
C SER A 23 -2.57 0.08 -8.03
N VAL A 24 -3.82 0.58 -8.15
CA VAL A 24 -4.72 0.21 -9.25
C VAL A 24 -4.17 0.69 -10.59
N PHE A 25 -3.77 1.96 -10.68
CA PHE A 25 -3.20 2.51 -11.92
C PHE A 25 -1.89 1.79 -12.30
N ALA A 26 -1.07 1.39 -11.32
CA ALA A 26 0.17 0.65 -11.57
C ALA A 26 -0.10 -0.69 -12.27
N GLU A 27 -1.09 -1.45 -11.77
CA GLU A 27 -1.48 -2.73 -12.39
C GLU A 27 -2.12 -2.53 -13.76
N LEU A 28 -2.99 -1.52 -13.92
CA LEU A 28 -3.64 -1.26 -15.20
C LEU A 28 -2.65 -0.88 -16.31
N PHE A 29 -1.69 0.00 -16.01
CA PHE A 29 -0.65 0.35 -16.98
C PHE A 29 0.30 -0.82 -17.25
N TYR A 30 0.61 -1.62 -16.25
CA TYR A 30 1.42 -2.82 -16.46
C TYR A 30 0.72 -3.84 -17.36
N LEU A 31 -0.58 -4.10 -17.14
CA LEU A 31 -1.34 -5.02 -17.98
C LEU A 31 -1.44 -4.55 -19.44
N ARG A 32 -1.52 -3.24 -19.68
CA ARG A 32 -1.46 -2.66 -21.03
C ARG A 32 -0.08 -2.91 -21.66
N ALA A 33 1.00 -2.61 -20.95
CA ALA A 33 2.36 -2.79 -21.46
C ALA A 33 2.73 -4.25 -21.76
N VAL A 34 2.18 -5.21 -20.99
CA VAL A 34 2.43 -6.63 -21.24
C VAL A 34 1.62 -7.18 -22.41
N LYS A 35 0.51 -6.52 -22.80
CA LYS A 35 -0.33 -6.96 -23.92
C LYS A 35 0.43 -6.89 -25.25
N ASP A 36 1.27 -5.87 -25.43
CA ASP A 36 1.94 -5.59 -26.70
C ASP A 36 3.33 -6.27 -26.79
N GLY A 37 3.72 -7.05 -25.77
CA GLY A 37 4.91 -7.90 -25.77
C GLY A 37 6.25 -7.17 -25.63
N ALA A 38 6.28 -5.85 -25.79
CA ALA A 38 7.45 -4.99 -25.60
C ALA A 38 7.07 -3.72 -24.83
N ILE A 39 7.78 -3.44 -23.74
CA ILE A 39 7.59 -2.21 -22.97
C ILE A 39 8.31 -1.07 -23.67
N ASP A 40 7.56 -0.14 -24.25
CA ASP A 40 8.11 1.04 -24.92
C ASP A 40 8.61 2.10 -23.89
N GLU A 41 9.47 3.02 -24.31
CA GLU A 41 9.98 4.10 -23.45
C GLU A 41 8.84 4.98 -22.89
N ALA A 42 7.78 5.20 -23.67
CA ALA A 42 6.59 5.90 -23.23
C ALA A 42 5.87 5.17 -22.09
N GLU A 43 5.72 3.85 -22.19
CA GLU A 43 5.09 3.02 -21.14
C GLU A 43 5.92 3.00 -19.86
N ARG A 44 7.25 2.99 -20.01
CA ARG A 44 8.18 3.11 -18.88
C ARG A 44 8.04 4.45 -18.16
N ALA A 45 7.81 5.54 -18.89
CA ALA A 45 7.55 6.86 -18.31
C ALA A 45 6.21 6.92 -17.56
N HIS A 46 5.18 6.24 -18.04
CA HIS A 46 3.92 6.13 -17.32
C HIS A 46 4.07 5.33 -16.02
N LEU A 47 4.79 4.20 -16.05
CA LEU A 47 5.07 3.41 -14.85
C LEU A 47 5.93 4.18 -13.83
N SER A 48 6.89 4.99 -14.28
CA SER A 48 7.71 5.81 -13.38
C SER A 48 6.88 6.91 -12.72
N THR A 49 5.92 7.50 -13.45
CA THR A 49 4.98 8.49 -12.92
C THR A 49 4.11 7.90 -11.81
N VAL A 50 3.55 6.70 -12.04
CA VAL A 50 2.76 6.01 -11.00
C VAL A 50 3.61 5.59 -9.81
N ALA A 51 4.85 5.15 -10.02
CA ALA A 51 5.78 4.90 -8.92
C ALA A 51 6.06 6.18 -8.10
N GLY A 52 6.11 7.35 -8.76
CA GLY A 52 6.16 8.65 -8.11
C GLY A 52 4.94 8.91 -7.22
N ALA A 53 3.72 8.67 -7.75
CA ALA A 53 2.49 8.82 -6.98
C ALA A 53 2.44 7.91 -5.74
N LEU A 54 2.86 6.64 -5.87
CA LEU A 54 2.96 5.70 -4.75
C LEU A 54 3.95 6.17 -3.67
N ARG A 55 5.09 6.74 -4.07
CA ARG A 55 6.07 7.33 -3.13
C ARG A 55 5.52 8.55 -2.41
N ILE A 56 4.79 9.42 -3.12
CA ILE A 56 4.13 10.58 -2.52
C ILE A 56 3.07 10.12 -1.51
N GLY A 57 2.24 9.15 -1.87
CA GLY A 57 1.27 8.55 -0.95
C GLY A 57 1.93 8.00 0.33
N MET A 58 3.05 7.29 0.18
CA MET A 58 3.84 6.79 1.31
C MET A 58 4.42 7.90 2.18
N LEU A 59 4.97 8.96 1.57
CA LEU A 59 5.52 10.09 2.31
C LEU A 59 4.43 10.81 3.12
N ILE A 60 3.28 11.08 2.50
CA ILE A 60 2.14 11.73 3.17
C ILE A 60 1.64 10.85 4.33
N TYR A 61 1.51 9.54 4.09
CA TYR A 61 1.09 8.58 5.12
C TYR A 61 2.05 8.56 6.32
N LEU A 62 3.36 8.46 6.07
CA LEU A 62 4.39 8.44 7.10
C LEU A 62 4.43 9.74 7.90
N ILE A 63 4.33 10.90 7.24
CA ILE A 63 4.25 12.20 7.94
C ILE A 63 3.02 12.25 8.83
N GLY A 64 1.86 11.79 8.33
CA GLY A 64 0.64 11.69 9.13
C GLY A 64 0.77 10.75 10.33
N SER A 65 1.42 9.60 10.15
CA SER A 65 1.63 8.59 11.19
C SER A 65 2.58 9.08 12.29
N VAL A 66 3.74 9.62 11.91
CA VAL A 66 4.74 10.17 12.85
C VAL A 66 4.20 11.41 13.54
N GLY A 67 3.53 12.30 12.81
CA GLY A 67 2.89 13.49 13.37
C GLY A 67 1.84 13.17 14.43
N MET A 68 1.04 12.13 14.22
CA MET A 68 0.08 11.64 15.22
C MET A 68 0.77 11.21 16.52
N VAL A 69 1.86 10.45 16.44
CA VAL A 69 2.61 10.00 17.62
C VAL A 69 3.20 11.19 18.38
N ILE A 70 3.90 12.09 17.67
CA ILE A 70 4.52 13.27 18.28
C ILE A 70 3.48 14.12 19.00
N MET A 71 2.33 14.38 18.36
CA MET A 71 1.28 15.20 18.97
C MET A 71 0.60 14.52 20.14
N SER A 72 0.33 13.21 20.06
CA SER A 72 -0.26 12.49 21.18
C SER A 72 0.64 12.51 22.42
N PHE A 73 1.96 12.47 22.23
CA PHE A 73 2.92 12.60 23.30
C PHE A 73 2.97 14.04 23.85
N ALA A 74 3.06 15.04 22.97
CA ALA A 74 3.13 16.44 23.35
C ALA A 74 1.89 16.95 24.12
N TYR A 75 0.69 16.46 23.78
CA TYR A 75 -0.55 16.82 24.45
C TYR A 75 -0.89 15.92 25.66
N LEU A 76 -0.01 15.00 26.05
CA LEU A 76 -0.23 14.04 27.15
C LEU A 76 -1.58 13.32 27.01
N THR A 77 -1.96 12.98 25.78
CA THR A 77 -3.24 12.34 25.52
C THR A 77 -3.29 10.99 26.25
N PRO A 78 -4.39 10.64 26.93
CA PRO A 78 -4.49 9.37 27.66
C PRO A 78 -4.28 8.14 26.76
N LEU A 79 -4.67 8.26 25.49
CA LEU A 79 -4.56 7.22 24.50
C LEU A 79 -3.41 7.54 23.54
N GLN A 80 -2.29 6.83 23.73
CA GLN A 80 -1.09 6.98 22.91
C GLN A 80 -1.16 6.00 21.72
N PRO A 81 -1.21 6.48 20.46
CA PRO A 81 -1.24 5.63 19.27
C PRO A 81 -0.13 4.59 19.25
N ALA A 82 1.09 4.95 19.68
CA ALA A 82 2.23 4.05 19.75
C ALA A 82 2.03 2.84 20.69
N LEU A 83 1.05 2.89 21.59
CA LEU A 83 0.69 1.78 22.49
C LEU A 83 -0.50 0.97 21.96
N THR A 84 -1.05 1.31 20.79
CA THR A 84 -2.20 0.61 20.20
C THR A 84 -1.77 -0.48 19.22
N HIS A 85 -2.49 -1.60 19.19
CA HIS A 85 -2.25 -2.66 18.22
C HIS A 85 -2.44 -2.18 16.77
N THR A 86 -3.43 -1.32 16.53
CA THR A 86 -3.74 -0.78 15.20
C THR A 86 -2.55 -0.04 14.60
N TYR A 87 -1.85 0.78 15.40
CA TYR A 87 -0.67 1.50 14.95
C TYR A 87 0.44 0.55 14.49
N TRP A 88 0.73 -0.49 15.26
CA TRP A 88 1.77 -1.47 14.91
C TRP A 88 1.40 -2.33 13.71
N ILE A 89 0.11 -2.64 13.52
CA ILE A 89 -0.38 -3.30 12.29
C ILE A 89 -0.11 -2.39 11.08
N GLN A 90 -0.49 -1.12 11.16
CA GLN A 90 -0.26 -0.14 10.10
C GLN A 90 1.24 0.04 9.80
N ALA A 91 2.07 0.18 10.83
CA ALA A 91 3.52 0.27 10.67
C ALA A 91 4.10 -1.00 10.02
N GLY A 92 3.66 -2.19 10.46
CA GLY A 92 4.06 -3.45 9.86
C GLY A 92 3.70 -3.56 8.37
N LEU A 93 2.49 -3.11 7.99
CA LEU A 93 2.06 -3.06 6.59
C LEU A 93 2.89 -2.08 5.77
N VAL A 94 3.23 -0.90 6.32
CA VAL A 94 4.14 0.05 5.66
C VAL A 94 5.50 -0.59 5.39
N PHE A 95 6.08 -1.27 6.39
CA PHE A 95 7.34 -1.99 6.20
C PHE A 95 7.22 -3.11 5.16
N ALA A 96 6.10 -3.84 5.13
CA ALA A 96 5.85 -4.86 4.11
C ALA A 96 5.78 -4.26 2.70
N ILE A 97 5.06 -3.14 2.51
CA ILE A 97 4.99 -2.42 1.23
C ILE A 97 6.38 -1.96 0.79
N LEU A 98 7.15 -1.34 1.70
CA LEU A 98 8.51 -0.89 1.41
C LEU A 98 9.42 -2.06 1.06
N PHE A 99 9.30 -3.18 1.78
CA PHE A 99 10.05 -4.40 1.50
C PHE A 99 9.75 -4.96 0.11
N PHE A 100 8.47 -5.10 -0.27
CA PHE A 100 8.10 -5.57 -1.60
C PHE A 100 8.52 -4.61 -2.71
N ALA A 101 8.35 -3.30 -2.51
CA ALA A 101 8.80 -2.29 -3.47
C ALA A 101 10.32 -2.33 -3.66
N TRP A 102 11.08 -2.49 -2.56
CA TRP A 102 12.53 -2.65 -2.60
C TRP A 102 12.94 -3.95 -3.29
N ALA A 103 12.32 -5.08 -2.94
CA ALA A 103 12.58 -6.39 -3.54
C ALA A 103 12.30 -6.38 -5.05
N LEU A 104 11.22 -5.71 -5.47
CA LEU A 104 10.89 -5.48 -6.87
C LEU A 104 11.96 -4.66 -7.59
N SER A 105 12.43 -3.56 -6.98
CA SER A 105 13.48 -2.72 -7.55
C SER A 105 14.81 -3.46 -7.75
N ARG A 106 15.09 -4.45 -6.90
CA ARG A 106 16.28 -5.32 -6.96
C ARG A 106 16.07 -6.58 -7.80
N ARG A 107 14.89 -6.77 -8.41
CA ARG A 107 14.50 -7.98 -9.15
C ARG A 107 14.63 -9.27 -8.32
N LEU A 108 14.49 -9.18 -6.99
CA LEU A 108 14.57 -10.33 -6.08
C LEU A 108 13.28 -11.17 -6.08
N VAL A 109 12.17 -10.56 -6.46
CA VAL A 109 10.85 -11.20 -6.57
C VAL A 109 10.26 -10.96 -7.96
N SER A 110 9.39 -11.87 -8.39
CA SER A 110 8.65 -11.68 -9.63
C SER A 110 7.71 -10.47 -9.51
N PHE A 111 7.46 -9.80 -10.64
CA PHE A 111 6.57 -8.64 -10.66
C PHE A 111 5.19 -8.97 -10.08
N THR A 112 4.62 -10.13 -10.40
CA THR A 112 3.32 -10.59 -9.88
C THR A 112 3.28 -10.62 -8.35
N VAL A 113 4.31 -11.15 -7.69
CA VAL A 113 4.32 -11.28 -6.23
C VAL A 113 4.57 -9.93 -5.57
N GLY A 114 5.56 -9.18 -6.06
CA GLY A 114 5.89 -7.86 -5.52
C GLY A 114 4.74 -6.87 -5.66
N SER A 115 4.09 -6.84 -6.83
CA SER A 115 3.00 -5.92 -7.11
C SER A 115 1.72 -6.29 -6.32
N ALA A 116 1.43 -7.60 -6.18
CA ALA A 116 0.34 -8.08 -5.33
C ALA A 116 0.53 -7.70 -3.85
N GLY A 117 1.75 -7.85 -3.32
CA GLY A 117 2.06 -7.50 -1.93
C GLY A 117 1.91 -6.00 -1.63
N VAL A 118 2.35 -5.15 -2.58
CA VAL A 118 2.16 -3.70 -2.51
C VAL A 118 0.67 -3.33 -2.61
N PHE A 119 -0.06 -3.92 -3.57
CA PHE A 119 -1.49 -3.67 -3.78
C PHE A 119 -2.31 -4.05 -2.54
N ALA A 120 -2.13 -5.28 -2.04
CA ALA A 120 -2.82 -5.77 -0.85
C ALA A 120 -2.49 -4.90 0.38
N GLY A 121 -1.23 -4.46 0.52
CA GLY A 121 -0.79 -3.62 1.63
C GLY A 121 -1.50 -2.27 1.64
N TRP A 122 -1.56 -1.59 0.49
CA TRP A 122 -2.21 -0.29 0.38
C TRP A 122 -3.71 -0.35 0.66
N TRP A 123 -4.39 -1.36 0.13
CA TRP A 123 -5.83 -1.55 0.40
C TRP A 123 -6.10 -1.92 1.85
N PHE A 124 -5.25 -2.74 2.47
CA PHE A 124 -5.39 -3.08 3.88
C PHE A 124 -5.19 -1.84 4.77
N ILE A 125 -4.15 -1.05 4.53
CA ILE A 125 -3.96 0.23 5.24
C ILE A 125 -5.20 1.12 5.07
N THR A 126 -5.75 1.22 3.86
CA THR A 126 -6.96 2.01 3.59
C THR A 126 -8.14 1.52 4.42
N PHE A 127 -8.42 0.22 4.46
CA PHE A 127 -9.51 -0.32 5.27
C PHE A 127 -9.32 -0.10 6.77
N LEU A 128 -8.07 -0.15 7.27
CA LEU A 128 -7.76 0.14 8.66
C LEU A 128 -7.95 1.63 8.99
N VAL A 129 -7.54 2.54 8.12
CA VAL A 129 -7.66 3.99 8.35
C VAL A 129 -9.12 4.43 8.36
N PHE A 130 -9.99 3.82 7.55
CA PHE A 130 -11.42 4.11 7.53
C PHE A 130 -12.24 3.28 8.52
N GLU A 131 -11.58 2.55 9.43
CA GLU A 131 -12.22 1.72 10.46
C GLU A 131 -13.25 0.73 9.89
N LYS A 132 -12.99 0.22 8.68
CA LYS A 132 -13.88 -0.74 8.00
C LYS A 132 -13.63 -2.19 8.41
N LEU A 133 -12.65 -2.42 9.26
CA LEU A 133 -12.30 -3.74 9.78
C LEU A 133 -12.57 -3.79 11.29
N PRO A 134 -13.03 -4.94 11.81
CA PRO A 134 -13.15 -5.14 13.24
C PRO A 134 -11.77 -5.06 13.91
N ALA A 135 -11.76 -4.88 15.23
CA ALA A 135 -10.52 -4.95 16.00
C ALA A 135 -9.89 -6.34 15.82
N ILE A 136 -8.74 -6.39 15.16
CA ILE A 136 -7.97 -7.61 14.88
C ILE A 136 -6.64 -7.58 15.63
N THR A 137 -6.18 -8.76 16.03
CA THR A 137 -4.85 -8.90 16.61
C THR A 137 -3.77 -8.77 15.53
N PHE A 138 -2.54 -8.44 15.94
CA PHE A 138 -1.42 -8.33 15.00
C PHE A 138 -1.20 -9.61 14.18
N GLY A 139 -1.23 -10.78 14.82
CA GLY A 139 -1.10 -12.07 14.14
C GLY A 139 -2.21 -12.35 13.14
N ALA A 140 -3.47 -12.01 13.48
CA ALA A 140 -4.59 -12.12 12.56
C ALA A 140 -4.42 -11.17 11.36
N ALA A 141 -3.95 -9.95 11.59
CA ALA A 141 -3.66 -9.00 10.52
C ALA A 141 -2.58 -9.52 9.56
N VAL A 142 -1.50 -10.11 10.07
CA VAL A 142 -0.47 -10.75 9.25
C VAL A 142 -1.08 -11.89 8.42
N GLY A 143 -1.87 -12.77 9.02
CA GLY A 143 -2.55 -13.86 8.31
C GLY A 143 -3.46 -13.38 7.19
N ILE A 144 -4.31 -12.39 7.47
CA ILE A 144 -5.21 -11.76 6.48
C ILE A 144 -4.38 -11.13 5.35
N TYR A 145 -3.30 -10.43 5.67
CA TYR A 145 -2.44 -9.78 4.68
C TYR A 145 -1.80 -10.81 3.73
N LEU A 146 -1.29 -11.92 4.27
CA LEU A 146 -0.69 -12.99 3.48
C LEU A 146 -1.73 -13.65 2.56
N VAL A 147 -2.92 -13.97 3.10
CA VAL A 147 -4.02 -14.55 2.30
C VAL A 147 -4.45 -13.57 1.20
N ALA A 148 -4.66 -12.29 1.53
CA ALA A 148 -5.05 -11.27 0.56
C ALA A 148 -3.99 -11.11 -0.54
N THR A 149 -2.71 -11.12 -0.18
CA THR A 149 -1.60 -11.04 -1.13
C THR A 149 -1.57 -12.27 -2.05
N ALA A 150 -1.78 -13.48 -1.51
CA ALA A 150 -1.85 -14.70 -2.30
C ALA A 150 -3.04 -14.69 -3.27
N VAL A 151 -4.21 -14.23 -2.82
CA VAL A 151 -5.41 -14.10 -3.66
C VAL A 151 -5.19 -13.09 -4.79
N VAL A 152 -4.63 -11.91 -4.48
CA VAL A 152 -4.32 -10.89 -5.50
C VAL A 152 -3.26 -11.41 -6.48
N ALA A 153 -2.23 -12.10 -6.00
CA ALA A 153 -1.21 -12.69 -6.86
C ALA A 153 -1.80 -13.75 -7.81
N ALA A 154 -2.67 -14.62 -7.30
CA ALA A 154 -3.36 -15.62 -8.11
C ALA A 154 -4.29 -14.97 -9.15
N PHE A 155 -5.03 -13.93 -8.77
CA PHE A 155 -5.87 -13.16 -9.67
C PHE A 155 -5.06 -12.49 -10.78
N LEU A 156 -3.98 -11.77 -10.44
CA LEU A 156 -3.10 -11.12 -11.41
C LEU A 156 -2.42 -12.14 -12.33
N TYR A 157 -2.02 -13.30 -11.81
CA TYR A 157 -1.50 -14.39 -12.60
C TYR A 157 -2.52 -14.87 -13.64
N TYR A 158 -3.75 -15.15 -13.20
CA TYR A 158 -4.83 -15.62 -14.07
C TYR A 158 -5.17 -14.60 -15.17
N VAL A 159 -5.33 -13.33 -14.82
CA VAL A 159 -5.59 -12.25 -15.79
C VAL A 159 -4.47 -12.17 -16.84
N ARG A 160 -3.21 -12.27 -16.42
CA ARG A 160 -2.07 -12.23 -17.36
C ARG A 160 -2.02 -13.46 -18.26
N THR A 161 -2.38 -14.65 -17.77
CA THR A 161 -2.46 -15.86 -18.60
C THR A 161 -3.56 -15.76 -19.66
N LEU A 162 -4.73 -15.23 -19.32
CA LEU A 162 -5.82 -15.02 -20.27
C LEU A 162 -5.44 -14.03 -21.38
N LEU A 163 -4.79 -12.93 -21.01
CA LEU A 163 -4.36 -11.91 -21.98
C LEU A 163 -3.32 -12.46 -22.97
N ARG A 164 -2.43 -13.36 -22.53
CA ARG A 164 -1.43 -13.99 -23.40
C ARG A 164 -2.00 -15.07 -24.31
N GLY A 165 -3.06 -15.77 -23.89
CA GLY A 165 -3.72 -16.79 -24.71
C GLY A 165 -4.71 -16.24 -25.74
N SER A 166 -4.95 -14.92 -25.72
CA SER A 166 -5.87 -14.22 -26.65
C SER A 166 -5.16 -13.51 -27.81
N ALA A 167 -3.83 -13.69 -27.92
CA ALA A 167 -2.97 -13.17 -28.98
C ALA A 167 -2.46 -14.33 -29.84
#